data_AF-A0A535RSI4-F1
#
_entry.id   AF-A0A535RSI4-F1
#
_cell.length_a   1.000
_cell.length_b   1.000
_cell.length_c   1.000
_cell.angle_alpha   90.00
_cell.angle_beta   90.00
_cell.angle_gamma   90.00
#
_symmetry.space_group_name_H-M   'P 1'
#
loop_
_entity.id
_entity.type
_entity.pdbx_description
1 polymer ?
#
loop_
_entity_poly.entity_id
_entity_poly.type
_entity_poly.pdbx_seq_one_letter_code
_entity_poly.pdbx_strand_id
1 'polypeptide(L)'
;VGLGLTMNIEIFRDAGIKTNVGIVTNEFLETNKADVWAAGDVAEFFDVVAQRHHRMGTWDNALNHGKHVAKNMLGAREPFIDVPVYASGMFRSNISVMGTTTEEEAELASVFHVDYDSRDYRRLFHKDSK
;
A
#
# COMPACT_ATOMS: atom_id res chain seq x y z
N VAL A 1 -21.60 9.79 -4.09
CA VAL A 1 -20.72 9.52 -5.25
C VAL A 1 -19.38 9.05 -4.70
N GLY A 2 -18.79 7.97 -5.21
CA GLY A 2 -17.46 7.49 -4.78
C GLY A 2 -16.38 7.98 -5.74
N LEU A 3 -15.69 9.07 -5.39
CA LEU A 3 -14.67 9.72 -6.24
C LEU A 3 -13.24 9.59 -5.68
N GLY A 4 -13.06 8.74 -4.65
CA GLY A 4 -11.82 8.63 -3.90
C GLY A 4 -12.01 8.98 -2.42
N LEU A 5 -10.89 8.97 -1.69
CA LEU A 5 -10.83 9.22 -0.25
C LEU A 5 -9.87 10.38 0.04
N THR A 6 -10.23 11.20 1.03
CA THR A 6 -9.36 12.21 1.64
C THR A 6 -8.97 11.72 3.03
N MET A 7 -7.69 11.82 3.37
CA MET A 7 -7.20 11.38 4.68
C MET A 7 -7.49 12.43 5.75
N ASN A 8 -7.86 11.97 6.95
CA ASN A 8 -8.13 12.82 8.11
C ASN A 8 -6.81 13.26 8.77
N ILE A 9 -6.10 14.19 8.12
CA ILE A 9 -4.78 14.68 8.55
C ILE A 9 -4.82 16.12 9.09
N GLU A 10 -5.96 16.80 8.98
CA GLU A 10 -6.15 18.19 9.41
C GLU A 10 -5.95 18.38 10.92
N ILE A 11 -6.26 17.36 11.71
CA ILE A 11 -6.07 17.38 13.17
C ILE A 11 -4.60 17.52 13.59
N PHE A 12 -3.66 17.25 12.67
CA PHE A 12 -2.23 17.31 12.94
C PHE A 12 -1.56 18.61 12.48
N ARG A 13 -2.33 19.55 11.90
CA ARG A 13 -1.81 20.79 11.31
C ARG A 13 -0.87 21.57 12.24
N ASP A 14 -1.27 21.68 13.50
CA ASP A 14 -0.53 22.44 14.51
C ASP A 14 0.33 21.54 15.42
N ALA A 15 0.32 20.21 15.20
CA ALA A 15 1.11 19.24 15.97
C ALA A 15 2.57 19.13 15.48
N GLY A 16 2.89 19.70 14.31
CA GLY A 16 4.20 19.59 13.67
C GLY A 16 4.56 18.18 13.19
N ILE A 17 3.55 17.30 13.05
CA ILE A 17 3.69 16.02 12.36
C ILE A 17 3.71 16.30 10.86
N LYS A 18 4.66 15.70 10.14
CA LYS A 18 4.80 15.86 8.70
C LYS A 18 3.66 15.15 7.98
N THR A 19 2.89 15.91 7.21
CA THR A 19 1.79 15.41 6.40
C THR A 19 1.95 15.83 4.94
N ASN A 20 1.41 15.02 4.02
CA ASN A 20 1.27 15.33 2.60
C ASN A 20 -0.12 14.91 2.13
N VAL A 21 -0.26 13.79 1.42
CA VAL A 21 -1.58 13.21 1.13
C VAL A 21 -2.02 12.28 2.26
N GLY A 22 -1.07 11.76 3.04
CA GLY A 22 -1.27 11.11 4.35
C GLY A 22 -0.28 11.63 5.40
N ILE A 23 -0.17 10.94 6.54
CA ILE A 23 0.89 11.13 7.52
C ILE A 23 2.16 10.49 6.97
N VAL A 24 3.20 11.29 6.76
CA VAL A 24 4.46 10.82 6.18
C VAL A 24 5.23 10.04 7.23
N THR A 25 5.61 8.81 6.90
CA THR A 25 6.40 7.92 7.76
C THR A 25 7.62 7.35 7.06
N ASN A 26 8.63 6.97 7.85
CA ASN A 26 9.78 6.24 7.35
C ASN A 26 9.45 4.75 7.11
N GLU A 27 10.46 3.95 6.78
CA GLU A 27 10.32 2.51 6.54
C GLU A 27 9.86 1.72 7.77
N PHE A 28 9.96 2.29 8.98
CA PHE A 28 9.54 1.66 10.24
C PHE A 28 8.11 2.05 10.64
N LEU A 29 7.39 2.79 9.78
CA LEU A 29 6.09 3.42 10.05
C LEU A 29 6.13 4.51 11.14
N GLU A 30 7.31 5.06 11.41
CA GLU A 30 7.50 6.17 12.36
C GLU A 30 7.27 7.51 11.68
N THR A 31 6.61 8.44 12.37
CA THR A 31 6.50 9.84 11.92
C THR A 31 7.80 10.59 12.20
N ASN A 32 7.85 11.88 11.86
CA ASN A 32 8.96 12.77 12.24
C ASN A 32 8.96 13.14 13.74
N LYS A 33 7.98 12.71 14.53
CA LYS A 33 7.93 12.90 15.98
C LYS A 33 8.36 11.61 16.66
N ALA A 34 9.26 11.73 17.64
CA ALA A 34 9.68 10.60 18.46
C ALA A 34 8.47 9.95 19.13
N ASP A 35 8.49 8.62 19.19
CA ASP A 35 7.46 7.80 19.83
C ASP A 35 6.03 7.97 19.24
N VAL A 36 5.94 8.41 17.97
CA VAL A 36 4.67 8.55 17.24
C VAL A 36 4.76 7.82 15.90
N TRP A 37 3.82 6.91 15.65
CA TRP A 37 3.69 6.11 14.44
C TRP A 37 2.36 6.40 13.72
N ALA A 38 2.29 6.04 12.43
CA ALA A 38 1.03 6.03 11.68
C ALA A 38 0.84 4.67 10.97
N ALA A 39 -0.41 4.22 10.86
CA ALA A 39 -0.77 2.91 10.32
C ALA A 39 -2.10 2.97 9.56
N GLY A 40 -2.37 1.98 8.72
CA GLY A 40 -3.55 1.93 7.85
C GLY A 40 -3.57 3.01 6.77
N ASP A 41 -4.77 3.34 6.29
CA ASP A 41 -5.03 4.20 5.13
C ASP A 41 -4.37 5.59 5.24
N VAL A 42 -4.27 6.13 6.45
CA VAL A 42 -3.71 7.47 6.70
C VAL A 42 -2.19 7.51 6.50
N ALA A 43 -1.51 6.36 6.54
CA ALA A 43 -0.05 6.30 6.45
C ALA A 43 0.43 6.46 5.00
N GLU A 44 1.25 7.48 4.77
CA GLU A 44 2.09 7.63 3.59
C GLU A 44 3.48 7.12 3.97
N PHE A 45 3.72 5.83 3.78
CA PHE A 45 4.90 5.12 4.28
C PHE A 45 5.98 5.00 3.21
N PHE A 46 7.24 4.97 3.62
CA PHE A 46 8.34 4.68 2.71
C PHE A 46 8.40 3.18 2.41
N ASP A 47 8.03 2.80 1.20
CA ASP A 47 8.10 1.44 0.69
C ASP A 47 9.54 1.16 0.22
N VAL A 48 10.24 0.29 0.95
CA VAL A 48 11.64 -0.07 0.66
C VAL A 48 11.80 -0.94 -0.58
N VAL A 49 10.74 -1.56 -1.09
CA VAL A 49 10.79 -2.33 -2.34
C VAL A 49 10.64 -1.39 -3.52
N ALA A 50 9.67 -0.47 -3.46
CA ALA A 50 9.41 0.51 -4.51
C ALA A 50 10.33 1.75 -4.45
N GLN A 51 11.09 1.92 -3.36
CA GLN A 51 11.99 3.06 -3.11
C GLN A 51 11.29 4.43 -3.20
N ARG A 52 10.03 4.49 -2.74
CA ARG A 52 9.19 5.70 -2.75
C ARG A 52 8.19 5.69 -1.61
N HIS A 53 7.58 6.85 -1.35
CA HIS A 53 6.44 6.88 -0.45
C HIS A 53 5.20 6.32 -1.16
N HIS A 54 4.47 5.45 -0.47
CA HIS A 54 3.29 4.77 -0.96
C HIS A 54 2.14 4.90 0.06
N ARG A 55 0.91 4.65 -0.40
CA ARG A 55 -0.31 4.65 0.40
C ARG A 55 -1.13 3.45 -0.02
N MET A 56 -1.74 2.78 0.94
CA MET A 56 -2.55 1.60 0.69
C MET A 56 -3.82 1.64 1.54
N GLY A 57 -4.96 1.50 0.87
CA GLY A 57 -6.30 1.57 1.50
C GLY A 57 -6.97 0.21 1.62
N THR A 58 -6.20 -0.86 1.86
CA THR A 58 -6.73 -2.23 1.96
C THR A 58 -6.82 -2.68 3.40
N TRP A 59 -7.78 -3.57 3.67
CA TRP A 59 -7.94 -4.18 5.00
C TRP A 59 -6.68 -4.92 5.44
N ASP A 60 -6.03 -5.65 4.53
CA ASP A 60 -4.81 -6.39 4.82
C ASP A 60 -3.65 -5.46 5.18
N ASN A 61 -3.49 -4.36 4.43
CA ASN A 61 -2.50 -3.32 4.76
C ASN A 61 -2.74 -2.73 6.16
N ALA A 62 -3.98 -2.39 6.50
CA ALA A 62 -4.29 -1.84 7.82
C ALA A 62 -3.96 -2.82 8.95
N LEU A 63 -4.26 -4.11 8.75
CA LEU A 63 -3.92 -5.17 9.70
C LEU A 63 -2.40 -5.35 9.83
N ASN A 64 -1.67 -5.38 8.72
CA ASN A 64 -0.23 -5.60 8.70
C ASN A 64 0.52 -4.39 9.25
N HIS A 65 0.16 -3.16 8.88
CA HIS A 65 0.66 -1.93 9.51
C HIS A 65 0.49 -1.97 11.03
N GLY A 66 -0.70 -2.31 11.53
CA GLY A 66 -0.96 -2.37 12.97
C GLY A 66 -0.05 -3.35 13.71
N LYS A 67 0.10 -4.58 13.17
CA LYS A 67 1.02 -5.58 13.72
C LYS A 67 2.48 -5.10 13.70
N HIS A 68 2.88 -4.46 12.61
CA HIS A 68 4.25 -4.01 12.40
C HIS A 68 4.64 -2.86 13.32
N VAL A 69 3.78 -1.85 13.43
CA VAL A 69 3.93 -0.75 14.39
C VAL A 69 4.04 -1.29 15.82
N ALA A 70 3.19 -2.23 16.21
CA ALA A 70 3.24 -2.82 17.56
C ALA A 70 4.61 -3.50 17.84
N LYS A 71 5.18 -4.22 16.88
CA LYS A 71 6.53 -4.81 17.03
C LYS A 71 7.61 -3.75 17.14
N ASN A 72 7.53 -2.69 16.33
CA ASN A 72 8.52 -1.61 16.37
C ASN A 72 8.45 -0.78 17.66
N MET A 73 7.25 -0.56 18.20
CA MET A 73 7.07 0.01 19.54
C MET A 73 7.70 -0.86 20.64
N LEU A 74 7.80 -2.18 20.43
CA LEU A 74 8.45 -3.13 21.34
C LEU A 74 9.97 -3.31 21.06
N GLY A 75 10.55 -2.51 20.16
CA GLY A 75 11.98 -2.47 19.91
C GLY A 75 12.50 -3.40 18.81
N ALA A 76 11.62 -4.04 18.02
CA ALA A 76 12.06 -4.89 16.90
C ALA A 76 12.84 -4.09 15.83
N ARG A 77 12.40 -2.87 15.54
CA ARG A 77 13.00 -1.95 14.56
C ARG A 77 13.22 -2.60 13.20
N GLU A 78 12.17 -3.20 12.66
CA GLU A 78 12.15 -3.85 11.34
C GLU A 78 11.46 -2.95 10.31
N PRO A 79 11.96 -2.85 9.07
CA PRO A 79 11.26 -2.12 8.01
C PRO A 79 9.97 -2.83 7.62
N PHE A 80 8.94 -2.08 7.26
CA PHE A 80 7.70 -2.61 6.72
C PHE A 80 7.93 -3.04 5.28
N ILE A 81 7.76 -4.33 5.02
CA ILE A 81 7.91 -4.95 3.71
C ILE A 81 6.65 -5.77 3.46
N ASP A 82 5.83 -5.34 2.51
CA ASP A 82 4.63 -6.05 2.11
C ASP A 82 4.43 -5.91 0.59
N VAL A 83 3.74 -6.86 -0.01
CA VAL A 83 3.35 -6.79 -1.43
C VAL A 83 1.92 -6.25 -1.49
N PRO A 84 1.67 -5.15 -2.22
CA PRO A 84 0.32 -4.62 -2.31
C PRO A 84 -0.67 -5.63 -2.87
N VAL A 85 -1.73 -5.95 -2.14
CA VAL A 85 -2.79 -6.85 -2.61
C VAL A 85 -4.15 -6.16 -2.54
N TYR A 86 -4.82 -6.11 -3.68
CA TYR A 86 -6.20 -5.64 -3.82
C TYR A 86 -7.06 -6.80 -4.32
N ALA A 87 -8.18 -7.05 -3.64
CA ALA A 87 -9.17 -8.02 -4.08
C ALA A 87 -10.56 -7.38 -4.05
N SER A 88 -11.34 -7.61 -5.10
CA SER A 88 -12.72 -7.13 -5.19
C SER A 88 -13.60 -8.21 -5.81
N GLY A 89 -14.71 -8.51 -5.14
CA GLY A 89 -15.78 -9.32 -5.69
C GLY A 89 -16.73 -8.42 -6.48
N MET A 90 -16.93 -8.70 -7.76
CA MET A 90 -17.91 -8.01 -8.59
C MET A 90 -18.80 -9.04 -9.27
N PHE A 91 -20.10 -9.00 -8.96
CA PHE A 91 -21.09 -9.97 -9.43
C PHE A 91 -20.69 -11.41 -9.09
N ARG A 92 -20.41 -12.25 -10.09
CA ARG A 92 -19.97 -13.65 -9.94
C ARG A 92 -18.47 -13.83 -10.20
N SER A 93 -17.70 -12.74 -10.15
CA SER A 93 -16.27 -12.72 -10.43
C SER A 93 -15.50 -12.21 -9.22
N ASN A 94 -14.33 -12.79 -8.99
CA ASN A 94 -13.33 -12.25 -8.07
C ASN A 94 -12.18 -11.71 -8.90
N ILE A 95 -11.80 -10.46 -8.64
CA ILE A 95 -10.66 -9.82 -9.25
C ILE A 95 -9.62 -9.64 -8.15
N SER A 96 -8.38 -10.03 -8.43
CA SER A 96 -7.27 -9.86 -7.49
C SER A 96 -6.06 -9.32 -8.24
N VAL A 97 -5.41 -8.33 -7.65
CA VAL A 97 -4.20 -7.69 -8.16
C VAL A 97 -3.17 -7.72 -7.04
N MET A 98 -1.94 -8.13 -7.38
CA MET A 98 -0.83 -8.21 -6.45
C MET A 98 0.38 -7.50 -7.06
N GLY A 99 1.07 -6.67 -6.28
CA GLY A 99 2.20 -5.87 -6.74
C GLY A 99 1.77 -4.63 -7.53
N THR A 100 2.61 -4.23 -8.48
CA THR A 100 2.46 -3.03 -9.30
C THR A 100 1.96 -3.37 -10.71
N THR A 101 1.42 -2.37 -11.41
CA THR A 101 0.93 -2.50 -12.79
C THR A 101 1.49 -1.38 -13.66
N THR A 102 1.23 -1.45 -14.97
CA THR A 102 1.63 -0.39 -15.92
C THR A 102 1.05 0.99 -15.63
N GLU A 103 0.01 1.10 -14.81
CA GLU A 103 -0.51 2.40 -14.36
C GLU A 103 0.42 3.10 -13.37
N GLU A 104 1.11 2.34 -12.53
CA GLU A 104 2.11 2.87 -11.59
C GLU A 104 3.52 2.88 -12.18
N GLU A 105 3.86 1.87 -12.99
CA GLU A 105 5.16 1.73 -13.62
C GLU A 105 5.02 1.47 -15.13
N ALA A 106 5.04 2.55 -15.92
CA ALA A 106 4.79 2.51 -17.36
C ALA A 106 5.75 1.62 -18.17
N GLU A 107 6.93 1.30 -17.63
CA GLU A 107 7.95 0.48 -18.28
C GLU A 107 7.72 -1.03 -18.15
N LEU A 108 6.72 -1.47 -17.37
CA LEU A 108 6.44 -2.89 -17.18
C LEU A 108 5.94 -3.54 -18.47
N ALA A 109 6.59 -4.65 -18.84
CA ALA A 109 6.06 -5.55 -19.86
C ALA A 109 4.95 -6.42 -19.26
N SER A 110 4.07 -6.96 -20.09
CA SER A 110 3.03 -7.86 -19.61
C SER A 110 2.72 -9.01 -20.56
N VAL A 111 2.45 -10.18 -19.99
CA VAL A 111 1.85 -11.32 -20.69
C VAL A 111 0.49 -11.61 -20.06
N PHE A 112 -0.46 -12.05 -20.87
CA PHE A 112 -1.79 -12.38 -20.38
C PHE A 112 -2.29 -13.70 -20.95
N HIS A 113 -3.19 -14.32 -20.19
CA HIS A 113 -3.92 -15.52 -20.57
C HIS A 113 -5.42 -15.25 -20.40
N VAL A 114 -6.21 -15.71 -21.35
CA VAL A 114 -7.67 -15.64 -21.30
C VAL A 114 -8.27 -16.97 -21.76
N ASP A 115 -9.19 -17.48 -20.95
CA ASP A 115 -10.07 -18.60 -21.28
C ASP A 115 -11.53 -18.12 -21.12
N TYR A 116 -12.25 -18.05 -22.23
CA TYR A 116 -13.63 -17.55 -22.26
C TYR A 116 -14.64 -18.57 -21.73
N ASP A 117 -14.34 -19.87 -21.84
CA ASP A 117 -15.23 -20.94 -21.40
C ASP A 117 -15.23 -21.03 -19.88
N SER A 118 -14.04 -21.02 -19.27
CA SER A 118 -13.89 -21.01 -17.81
C SER A 118 -14.02 -19.61 -17.20
N ARG A 119 -14.04 -18.55 -18.03
CA ARG A 119 -13.98 -17.14 -17.60
C ARG A 119 -12.74 -16.83 -16.76
N ASP A 120 -11.61 -17.45 -17.10
CA ASP A 120 -10.32 -17.20 -16.46
C ASP A 120 -9.57 -16.11 -17.21
N TYR A 121 -9.09 -15.13 -16.46
CA TYR A 121 -8.21 -14.08 -16.98
C TYR A 121 -7.08 -13.87 -15.99
N ARG A 122 -5.85 -13.92 -16.50
CA ARG A 122 -4.63 -13.67 -15.73
C ARG A 122 -3.72 -12.77 -16.54
N ARG A 123 -3.09 -11.80 -15.86
CA ARG A 123 -2.07 -10.94 -16.44
C ARG A 123 -0.90 -10.84 -15.47
N LEU A 124 0.30 -11.05 -16.00
CA LEU A 124 1.55 -10.92 -15.27
C LEU A 124 2.29 -9.69 -15.82
N PHE A 125 2.64 -8.78 -14.93
CA PHE A 125 3.52 -7.64 -15.21
C PHE A 125 4.94 -7.97 -14.74
N HIS A 126 5.94 -7.59 -15.52
CA HIS A 126 7.35 -7.89 -15.24
C HIS A 126 8.27 -6.76 -15.75
N LYS A 127 9.42 -6.60 -15.09
CA LYS A 127 10.48 -5.67 -15.47
C LYS A 127 11.73 -6.50 -15.75
N ASP A 128 12.24 -6.44 -16.98
CA ASP A 128 13.32 -7.33 -17.43
C ASP A 128 12.96 -8.82 -17.25
N SER A 129 13.89 -9.67 -16.78
CA SER A 129 13.61 -11.08 -16.44
C SER A 129 13.09 -11.28 -15.01
N LYS A 130 12.52 -10.25 -14.38
CA LYS A 130 12.00 -10.27 -13.01
C LYS A 130 10.52 -9.90 -12.93
#